data_AF-A0A914DAZ8-F1
#
_entry.id   AF-A0A914DAZ8-F1
#
_cell.length_a   1.000
_cell.length_b   1.000
_cell.length_c   1.000
_cell.angle_alpha   90.00
_cell.angle_beta   90.00
_cell.angle_gamma   90.00
#
_symmetry.space_group_name_H-M   'P 1'
#
loop_
_entity.id
_entity.type
_entity.pdbx_description
1 polymer ?
#
loop_
_entity_poly.entity_id
_entity_poly.type
_entity_poly.pdbx_seq_one_letter_code
_entity_poly.pdbx_strand_id
1 'polypeptide(L)'
;MVTKNIFLDDLVNIQHGHATSENESFNNICIIYHPKRKFYSFRGFQIRTMLAAIHFNKNKEAEQAGNRGLIYEFRCYSKAMGDYRTKTRKGPRADEWKLTLVVESMQRASNFVPDHAAGDHDLDEVDVIDAQLAEILVFDSDDEEIDD
;
A
#
# COMPACT_ATOMS: atom_id res chain seq x y z
N MET A 1 -16.70 -4.76 -19.15
CA MET A 1 -17.98 -4.16 -19.60
C MET A 1 -18.63 -3.51 -18.38
N VAL A 2 -18.82 -2.19 -18.37
CA VAL A 2 -19.40 -1.48 -17.20
C VAL A 2 -20.91 -1.70 -17.20
N THR A 3 -21.44 -2.30 -16.13
CA THR A 3 -22.88 -2.52 -15.99
C THR A 3 -23.56 -1.26 -15.46
N LYS A 4 -24.87 -1.11 -15.72
CA LYS A 4 -25.65 0.07 -15.31
C LYS A 4 -25.58 0.35 -13.80
N ASN A 5 -25.44 -0.70 -12.98
CA ASN A 5 -25.32 -0.57 -11.53
C ASN A 5 -23.94 -0.02 -11.13
N ILE A 6 -22.85 -0.52 -11.73
CA ILE A 6 -21.48 -0.01 -11.49
C ILE A 6 -21.39 1.48 -11.83
N PHE A 7 -22.00 1.90 -12.95
CA PHE A 7 -22.02 3.32 -13.35
C PHE A 7 -22.77 4.23 -12.36
N LEU A 8 -23.86 3.74 -11.75
CA LEU A 8 -24.61 4.50 -10.75
C LEU A 8 -23.83 4.61 -9.43
N ASP A 9 -23.15 3.53 -9.03
CA ASP A 9 -22.28 3.54 -7.86
C ASP A 9 -21.09 4.50 -8.06
N ASP A 10 -20.50 4.53 -9.25
CA ASP A 10 -19.44 5.47 -9.63
C ASP A 10 -19.93 6.93 -9.57
N LEU A 11 -21.14 7.21 -10.06
CA LEU A 11 -21.75 8.55 -9.97
C LEU A 11 -21.95 9.01 -8.53
N VAL A 12 -22.34 8.10 -7.63
CA VAL A 12 -22.47 8.38 -6.20
C VAL A 12 -21.09 8.63 -5.57
N ASN A 13 -20.05 7.92 -6.00
CA ASN A 13 -18.68 8.13 -5.53
C ASN A 13 -18.06 9.47 -5.99
N ILE A 14 -18.52 10.02 -7.12
CA ILE A 14 -18.14 11.36 -7.61
C ILE A 14 -18.81 12.47 -6.78
N GLN A 15 -19.90 12.17 -6.08
CA GLN A 15 -20.60 13.15 -5.23
C GLN A 15 -19.67 13.66 -4.12
N HIS A 16 -19.60 14.98 -3.99
CA HIS A 16 -18.71 15.63 -3.04
C HIS A 16 -18.99 15.17 -1.60
N GLY A 17 -17.97 14.63 -0.94
CA GLY A 17 -18.05 14.17 0.46
C GLY A 17 -18.45 12.70 0.67
N HIS A 18 -18.71 11.92 -0.39
CA HIS A 18 -19.16 10.52 -0.24
C HIS A 18 -18.03 9.54 0.14
N ALA A 19 -16.81 9.72 -0.41
CA ALA A 19 -15.70 8.77 -0.24
C ALA A 19 -14.42 9.36 0.37
N THR A 20 -14.51 10.44 1.17
CA THR A 20 -13.28 11.07 1.71
C THR A 20 -12.63 10.22 2.80
N SER A 21 -13.40 9.44 3.56
CA SER A 21 -12.89 8.71 4.72
C SER A 21 -11.86 7.62 4.36
N GLU A 22 -12.06 6.91 3.24
CA GLU A 22 -11.12 5.88 2.78
C GLU A 22 -9.87 6.51 2.21
N ASN A 23 -10.02 7.57 1.41
CA ASN A 23 -8.89 8.30 0.84
C ASN A 23 -8.05 8.98 1.95
N GLU A 24 -8.68 9.57 2.96
CA GLU A 24 -8.01 10.09 4.15
C GLU A 24 -7.29 8.98 4.93
N SER A 25 -7.91 7.81 5.06
CA SER A 25 -7.30 6.65 5.71
C SER A 25 -6.07 6.15 4.95
N PHE A 26 -6.14 6.09 3.61
CA PHE A 26 -5.01 5.73 2.77
C PHE A 26 -3.88 6.76 2.86
N ASN A 27 -4.20 8.05 2.75
CA ASN A 27 -3.21 9.12 2.88
C ASN A 27 -2.51 9.11 4.25
N ASN A 28 -3.21 8.73 5.33
CA ASN A 28 -2.57 8.55 6.63
C ASN A 28 -1.54 7.41 6.64
N ILE A 29 -1.75 6.35 5.86
CA ILE A 29 -0.76 5.26 5.70
C ILE A 29 0.41 5.73 4.83
N CYS A 30 0.14 6.42 3.72
CA CYS A 30 1.14 7.02 2.85
C CYS A 30 2.18 7.86 3.61
N ILE A 31 1.75 8.68 4.58
CA ILE A 31 2.63 9.52 5.40
C ILE A 31 3.68 8.70 6.16
N ILE A 32 3.38 7.45 6.51
CA ILE A 32 4.32 6.55 7.22
C ILE A 32 5.47 6.13 6.28
N TYR A 33 5.15 5.82 5.03
CA TYR A 33 6.13 5.29 4.07
C TYR A 33 6.88 6.37 3.30
N HIS A 34 6.19 7.46 2.95
CA HIS A 34 6.72 8.57 2.17
C HIS A 34 6.27 9.94 2.73
N PRO A 35 6.78 10.35 3.91
CA PRO A 35 6.49 11.65 4.51
C PRO A 35 6.91 12.81 3.59
N LYS A 36 6.07 13.86 3.55
CA LYS A 36 6.28 15.08 2.73
C LYS A 36 7.61 15.80 2.99
N ARG A 37 8.24 15.56 4.14
CA ARG A 37 9.50 16.23 4.55
C ARG A 37 10.75 15.55 4.00
N LYS A 38 10.61 14.38 3.38
CA LYS A 38 11.74 13.60 2.84
C LYS A 38 11.54 13.43 1.34
N PHE A 39 12.60 13.70 0.59
CA PHE A 39 12.65 13.45 -0.85
C PHE A 39 13.13 12.02 -1.09
N TYR A 40 12.60 11.41 -2.16
CA TYR A 40 12.91 10.05 -2.58
C TYR A 40 13.22 10.06 -4.07
N SER A 41 14.06 9.12 -4.54
CA SER A 41 14.17 8.83 -5.97
C SER A 41 12.79 8.43 -6.51
N PHE A 42 12.57 8.59 -7.81
CA PHE A 42 11.30 8.21 -8.45
C PHE A 42 10.95 6.75 -8.14
N ARG A 43 11.93 5.86 -8.26
CA ARG A 43 11.82 4.44 -7.95
C ARG A 43 11.54 4.18 -6.47
N GLY A 44 12.32 4.78 -5.58
CA GLY A 44 12.11 4.67 -4.14
C GLY A 44 10.73 5.15 -3.70
N PHE A 45 10.19 6.17 -4.37
CA PHE A 45 8.82 6.65 -4.15
C PHE A 45 7.77 5.65 -4.65
N GLN A 46 7.96 5.05 -5.83
CA GLN A 46 7.06 4.02 -6.37
C GLN A 46 6.95 2.81 -5.43
N ILE A 47 8.07 2.26 -4.98
CA ILE A 47 8.10 1.11 -4.06
C ILE A 47 7.38 1.44 -2.74
N ARG A 48 7.64 2.63 -2.17
CA ARG A 48 6.97 3.09 -0.94
C ARG A 48 5.47 3.26 -1.12
N THR A 49 5.04 3.70 -2.31
CA THR A 49 3.62 3.82 -2.66
C THR A 49 2.97 2.44 -2.76
N MET A 50 3.64 1.47 -3.39
CA MET A 50 3.17 0.07 -3.44
C MET A 50 3.07 -0.54 -2.03
N LEU A 51 4.07 -0.33 -1.17
CA LEU A 51 4.04 -0.78 0.23
C LEU A 51 2.88 -0.16 1.02
N ALA A 52 2.59 1.13 0.78
CA ALA A 52 1.44 1.80 1.39
C ALA A 52 0.11 1.17 0.92
N ALA A 53 -0.01 0.84 -0.37
CA ALA A 53 -1.17 0.15 -0.93
C ALA A 53 -1.36 -1.24 -0.33
N ILE A 54 -0.31 -2.05 -0.25
CA ILE A 54 -0.35 -3.38 0.39
C ILE A 54 -0.81 -3.26 1.85
N HIS A 55 -0.26 -2.31 2.61
CA HIS A 55 -0.67 -2.09 4.00
C HIS A 55 -2.14 -1.67 4.10
N PHE A 56 -2.63 -0.81 3.21
CA PHE A 56 -4.05 -0.45 3.19
C PHE A 56 -4.94 -1.65 2.90
N ASN A 57 -4.59 -2.46 1.90
CA ASN A 57 -5.33 -3.66 1.52
C ASN A 57 -5.35 -4.68 2.66
N LYS A 58 -4.21 -4.96 3.30
CA LYS A 58 -4.14 -5.85 4.47
C LYS A 58 -5.00 -5.37 5.64
N ASN A 59 -5.08 -4.06 5.85
CA ASN A 59 -5.98 -3.50 6.85
C ASN A 59 -7.46 -3.72 6.47
N LYS A 60 -7.82 -3.58 5.19
CA LYS A 60 -9.19 -3.82 4.70
C LYS A 60 -9.57 -5.30 4.76
N GLU A 61 -8.66 -6.20 4.38
CA GLU A 61 -8.83 -7.65 4.54
C GLU A 61 -9.07 -8.02 6.01
N ALA A 62 -8.27 -7.48 6.94
CA ALA A 62 -8.45 -7.72 8.37
C ALA A 62 -9.77 -7.16 8.93
N GLU A 63 -10.28 -6.07 8.36
CA GLU A 63 -11.60 -5.52 8.70
C GLU A 63 -12.73 -6.41 8.17
N GLN A 64 -12.63 -6.88 6.92
CA GLN A 64 -13.62 -7.78 6.31
C GLN A 64 -13.65 -9.16 7.00
N ALA A 65 -12.49 -9.67 7.41
CA ALA A 65 -12.37 -10.91 8.16
C ALA A 65 -12.84 -10.80 9.63
N GLY A 66 -13.19 -9.60 10.10
CA GLY A 66 -13.63 -9.38 11.49
C GLY A 66 -12.50 -9.37 12.53
N ASN A 67 -11.25 -9.65 12.13
CA ASN A 67 -10.07 -9.63 13.00
C ASN A 67 -9.79 -8.23 13.58
N ARG A 68 -10.22 -7.18 12.86
CA ARG A 68 -10.08 -5.79 13.30
C ARG A 68 -11.39 -5.22 13.85
N GLY A 69 -11.84 -5.78 14.97
CA GLY A 69 -13.05 -5.36 15.67
C GLY A 69 -13.02 -3.91 16.18
N LEU A 70 -14.21 -3.40 16.53
CA LEU A 70 -14.41 -2.13 17.21
C LEU A 70 -13.86 -2.23 18.65
N ILE A 71 -12.89 -1.39 19.00
CA ILE A 71 -12.39 -1.31 20.40
C ILE A 71 -13.23 -0.33 21.21
N TYR A 72 -13.52 0.83 20.62
CA TYR A 72 -14.09 1.95 21.37
C TYR A 72 -14.95 2.83 20.47
N GLU A 73 -16.08 3.27 21.00
CA GLU A 73 -16.99 4.20 20.35
C GLU A 73 -17.11 5.46 21.20
N PHE A 74 -16.98 6.64 20.57
CA PHE A 74 -17.14 7.90 21.27
C PHE A 74 -17.89 8.93 20.44
N ARG A 75 -18.69 9.74 21.11
CA ARG A 75 -19.48 10.80 20.50
C ARG A 75 -18.65 12.08 20.49
N CYS A 76 -18.53 12.71 19.33
CA CYS A 76 -17.81 13.98 19.18
C CYS A 76 -18.65 14.99 18.40
N TYR A 77 -18.57 16.27 18.75
CA TYR A 77 -19.28 17.31 18.03
C TYR A 77 -18.54 17.69 16.73
N SER A 78 -19.21 17.59 15.59
CA SER A 78 -18.68 18.00 14.29
C SER A 78 -19.09 19.44 14.01
N LYS A 79 -18.14 20.38 14.12
CA LYS A 79 -18.39 21.80 13.81
C LYS A 79 -18.82 22.03 12.36
N ALA A 80 -18.29 21.24 11.43
CA ALA A 80 -18.61 21.36 10.01
C ALA A 80 -20.07 20.99 9.70
N MET A 81 -20.66 20.10 10.50
CA MET A 81 -22.05 19.62 10.31
C MET A 81 -23.02 20.18 11.36
N GLY A 82 -22.52 20.90 12.37
CA GLY A 82 -23.33 21.44 13.46
C GLY A 82 -23.98 20.38 14.36
N ASP A 83 -23.47 19.14 14.36
CA ASP A 83 -24.11 18.02 15.04
C ASP A 83 -23.10 17.02 15.64
N TYR A 84 -23.54 16.23 16.61
CA TYR A 84 -22.77 15.16 17.21
C TYR A 84 -22.69 13.95 16.28
N ARG A 85 -21.47 13.47 16.04
CA ARG A 85 -21.18 12.26 15.28
C ARG A 85 -20.50 11.24 16.16
N THR A 86 -20.90 10.00 15.97
CA THR A 86 -20.25 8.88 16.63
C THR A 86 -19.03 8.46 15.81
N LYS A 87 -17.88 8.38 16.48
CA LYS A 87 -16.61 7.93 15.90
C LYS A 87 -16.20 6.62 16.54
N THR A 88 -15.69 5.73 15.70
CA THR A 88 -15.24 4.41 16.09
C THR A 88 -13.72 4.32 16.01
N ARG A 89 -13.11 3.70 17.01
CA ARG A 89 -11.69 3.36 17.03
C ARG A 89 -11.55 1.85 16.92
N LYS A 90 -10.89 1.41 15.86
CA LYS A 90 -10.70 -0.01 15.54
C LYS A 90 -9.45 -0.60 16.20
N GLY A 91 -9.42 -1.93 16.21
CA GLY A 91 -8.36 -2.84 16.64
C GLY A 91 -6.93 -2.39 16.29
N PRO A 92 -5.91 -2.84 17.05
CA PRO A 92 -4.52 -2.76 16.59
C PRO A 92 -4.37 -3.41 15.20
N ARG A 93 -3.39 -2.92 14.43
CA ARG A 93 -3.15 -3.38 13.06
C ARG A 93 -2.43 -4.73 13.10
N ALA A 94 -2.81 -5.64 12.21
CA ALA A 94 -2.06 -6.86 11.96
C ALA A 94 -0.79 -6.50 11.19
N ASP A 95 0.36 -6.56 11.86
CA ASP A 95 1.67 -6.17 11.30
C ASP A 95 2.56 -7.39 10.97
N GLU A 96 2.06 -8.61 11.18
CA GLU A 96 2.80 -9.87 10.96
C GLU A 96 3.30 -10.02 9.52
N TRP A 97 2.48 -9.65 8.54
CA TRP A 97 2.85 -9.70 7.13
C TRP A 97 4.07 -8.84 6.79
N LYS A 98 4.36 -7.78 7.57
CA LYS A 98 5.55 -6.94 7.36
C LYS A 98 6.81 -7.72 7.73
N LEU A 99 6.77 -8.50 8.80
CA LEU A 99 7.89 -9.33 9.23
C LEU A 99 8.16 -10.42 8.20
N THR A 100 7.11 -11.11 7.74
CA THR A 100 7.22 -12.11 6.67
C THR A 100 7.89 -11.52 5.43
N LEU A 101 7.41 -10.36 4.96
CA LEU A 101 7.96 -9.70 3.79
C LEU A 101 9.44 -9.33 3.95
N VAL A 102 9.85 -8.86 5.13
CA VAL A 102 11.27 -8.56 5.42
C VAL A 102 12.11 -9.84 5.41
N VAL A 103 11.65 -10.90 6.06
CA VAL A 103 12.37 -12.19 6.12
C VAL A 103 12.53 -12.78 4.71
N GLU A 104 11.46 -12.82 3.92
CA GLU A 104 11.49 -13.31 2.54
C GLU A 104 12.41 -12.48 1.65
N SER A 105 12.37 -11.14 1.78
CA SER A 105 13.26 -10.25 1.02
C SER A 105 14.72 -10.48 1.37
N MET A 106 15.04 -10.66 2.65
CA MET A 106 16.41 -10.96 3.11
C MET A 106 16.89 -12.33 2.62
N GLN A 107 16.02 -13.34 2.62
CA GLN A 107 16.34 -14.68 2.10
C GLN A 107 16.58 -14.66 0.58
N ARG A 108 15.76 -13.91 -0.17
CA ARG A 108 15.98 -13.72 -1.61
C ARG A 108 17.30 -13.00 -1.87
N ALA A 109 17.61 -11.97 -1.09
CA ALA A 109 18.87 -11.26 -1.20
C ALA A 109 20.08 -12.15 -0.84
N SER A 110 19.96 -13.07 0.13
CA SER A 110 21.05 -13.99 0.47
C SER A 110 21.26 -15.10 -0.56
N ASN A 111 20.18 -15.52 -1.24
CA ASN A 111 20.24 -16.54 -2.29
C ASN A 111 20.68 -15.97 -3.64
N PHE A 112 20.84 -14.65 -3.72
CA PHE A 112 21.33 -13.98 -4.92
C PHE A 112 22.81 -14.30 -5.10
N VAL A 113 23.12 -15.09 -6.13
CA VAL A 113 24.48 -15.26 -6.67
C VAL A 113 24.64 -14.21 -7.76
N PRO A 114 25.51 -13.19 -7.61
CA PRO A 114 25.69 -12.21 -8.66
C PRO A 114 26.28 -12.90 -9.88
N ASP A 115 25.61 -12.82 -11.03
CA ASP A 115 26.24 -13.17 -12.28
C ASP A 115 27.23 -12.05 -12.63
N HIS A 116 28.52 -12.38 -12.60
CA HIS A 116 29.59 -11.41 -12.84
C HIS A 116 29.60 -10.98 -14.31
N ALA A 117 28.90 -9.90 -14.65
CA ALA A 117 29.20 -9.12 -15.85
C ALA A 117 28.57 -7.73 -15.82
N ALA A 118 29.31 -6.74 -15.31
CA ALA A 118 29.57 -5.46 -16.00
C ALA A 118 30.15 -4.40 -15.05
N GLY A 119 31.43 -4.08 -15.27
CA GLY A 119 31.99 -2.72 -15.23
C GLY A 119 32.04 -1.98 -13.89
N ASP A 120 33.27 -1.71 -13.42
CA ASP A 120 33.60 -0.64 -12.47
C ASP A 120 32.90 0.66 -12.87
N HIS A 121 31.77 0.96 -12.23
CA HIS A 121 31.18 2.27 -12.19
C HIS A 121 30.86 2.53 -10.72
N ASP A 122 31.41 3.62 -10.16
CA ASP A 122 31.10 4.09 -8.82
C ASP A 122 29.60 4.43 -8.76
N LEU A 123 28.78 3.43 -8.41
CA LEU A 123 27.36 3.56 -8.19
C LEU A 123 27.14 3.95 -6.72
N ASP A 124 26.41 5.03 -6.49
CA ASP A 124 26.04 5.43 -5.13
C ASP A 124 25.22 4.30 -4.48
N GLU A 125 25.30 4.14 -3.15
CA GLU A 125 24.62 3.05 -2.40
C GLU A 125 23.10 2.97 -2.69
N VAL A 126 22.51 4.06 -3.14
CA VAL A 126 21.10 4.18 -3.60
C VAL A 126 20.87 3.48 -4.94
N ASP A 127 21.82 3.57 -5.88
CA ASP A 127 21.74 2.95 -7.21
C ASP A 127 21.90 1.43 -7.13
N VAL A 128 22.69 0.94 -6.18
CA VAL A 128 22.85 -0.50 -5.90
C VAL A 128 21.55 -1.09 -5.34
N ILE A 129 20.89 -0.38 -4.41
CA ILE A 129 19.59 -0.79 -3.85
C ILE A 129 18.50 -0.73 -4.94
N ASP A 130 18.51 0.32 -5.78
CA ASP A 130 17.55 0.48 -6.87
C ASP A 130 17.75 -0.58 -7.99
N ALA A 131 18.98 -1.02 -8.25
CA ALA A 131 19.27 -2.15 -9.13
C ALA A 131 18.83 -3.50 -8.51
N GLN A 132 19.16 -3.75 -7.23
CA GLN A 132 18.73 -4.95 -6.51
C GLN A 132 17.21 -5.07 -6.42
N LEU A 133 16.49 -3.95 -6.22
CA LEU A 133 15.02 -3.92 -6.25
C LEU A 133 14.44 -4.01 -7.67
N ALA A 134 15.20 -3.76 -8.73
CA ALA A 134 14.78 -4.00 -10.10
C ALA A 134 14.66 -5.46 -10.43
N GLU A 135 15.62 -6.23 -9.97
CA GLU A 135 15.72 -7.64 -10.27
C GLU A 135 14.77 -8.45 -9.38
N ILE A 136 14.58 -8.06 -8.11
CA ILE A 136 13.59 -8.68 -7.21
C ILE A 136 12.14 -8.44 -7.66
N LEU A 137 11.88 -7.34 -8.39
CA LEU A 137 10.56 -6.99 -8.93
C LEU A 137 10.37 -7.41 -10.39
N VAL A 138 11.26 -8.24 -10.95
CA VAL A 138 10.94 -9.00 -12.16
C VAL A 138 9.88 -10.02 -11.76
N PHE A 139 8.63 -9.66 -12.01
CA PHE A 139 7.54 -10.63 -12.00
C PHE A 139 7.73 -11.45 -13.27
N ASP A 140 7.99 -12.75 -13.13
CA ASP A 140 7.89 -13.68 -14.27
C ASP A 140 6.47 -13.57 -14.81
N SER A 141 6.33 -12.84 -15.93
CA SER A 141 5.12 -12.84 -16.73
C SER A 141 5.15 -14.12 -17.56
N ASP A 142 5.00 -15.27 -16.88
CA ASP A 142 4.56 -16.49 -17.54
C ASP A 142 3.04 -16.35 -17.78
N ASP A 143 2.69 -15.44 -18.69
CA ASP A 143 1.43 -15.53 -19.41
C ASP A 143 1.62 -16.70 -20.39
N GLU A 144 1.24 -17.91 -19.96
CA GLU A 144 1.05 -19.04 -20.86
C GLU A 144 0.09 -18.60 -21.99
N GLU A 145 0.60 -18.54 -23.22
CA GLU A 145 -0.22 -18.45 -24.42
C GLU A 145 -1.22 -19.60 -24.40
N ILE A 146 -2.50 -19.27 -24.19
CA ILE A 146 -3.61 -20.18 -24.49
C ILE A 146 -3.71 -20.21 -26.02
N ASP A 147 -3.15 -21.26 -26.62
CA ASP A 147 -3.39 -21.61 -28.02
C ASP A 147 -4.87 -21.97 -28.21
N ASP A 148 -5.55 -21.22 -29.10
CA ASP A 148 -6.90 -21.52 -29.63
C ASP A 148 -6.87 -22.63 -30.70
#